data_AF-A0A519RWP3-F1
#
_entry.id   AF-A0A519RWP3-F1
#
_cell.length_a   1.000
_cell.length_b   1.000
_cell.length_c   1.000
_cell.angle_alpha   90.00
_cell.angle_beta   90.00
_cell.angle_gamma   90.00
#
_symmetry.space_group_name_H-M   'P 1'
#
loop_
_entity.id
_entity.type
_entity.pdbx_description
1 polymer ?
#
loop_
_entity_poly.entity_id
_entity_poly.type
_entity_poly.pdbx_seq_one_letter_code
_entity_poly.pdbx_strand_id
1 'polypeptide(L)' 'MKKTIIFVHGMFQNPKSWAGWVNFFESKGYQCIVPAWPYHDGEPADLR' A
#
# COMPACT_ATOMS: atom_id res chain seq x y z
N MET A 1 -20.29 0.21 9.54
CA MET A 1 -18.86 -0.18 9.67
C MET A 1 -18.21 -0.12 8.30
N LYS A 2 -17.00 0.42 8.17
CA LYS A 2 -16.25 0.39 6.89
C LYS A 2 -15.64 -0.99 6.68
N LYS A 3 -15.61 -1.46 5.42
CA LYS A 3 -14.86 -2.68 5.06
C LYS A 3 -13.38 -2.34 4.93
N THR A 4 -12.52 -3.23 5.43
CA THR A 4 -11.06 -3.03 5.41
C THR A 4 -10.42 -3.81 4.27
N ILE A 5 -9.51 -3.16 3.55
CA ILE A 5 -8.64 -3.76 2.52
C ILE A 5 -7.20 -3.63 3.00
N ILE A 6 -6.46 -4.75 2.97
CA ILE A 6 -5.03 -4.78 3.28
C ILE A 6 -4.28 -5.05 1.98
N PHE A 7 -3.37 -4.15 1.61
CA PHE A 7 -2.52 -4.34 0.43
C PHE A 7 -1.20 -4.97 0.84
N VAL A 8 -0.90 -6.12 0.23
CA VAL A 8 0.38 -6.82 0.42
C VAL A 8 1.22 -6.59 -0.82
N HIS A 9 2.40 -6.01 -0.64
CA HIS A 9 3.35 -5.81 -1.73
C HIS A 9 4.31 -7.01 -1.88
N GLY A 10 4.87 -7.15 -3.08
CA GLY A 10 5.92 -8.12 -3.40
C GLY A 10 7.33 -7.54 -3.21
N MET A 11 8.32 -8.28 -3.72
CA MET A 11 9.73 -7.88 -3.75
C MET A 11 9.92 -6.61 -4.60
N PHE A 12 10.82 -5.72 -4.17
CA PHE A 12 11.15 -4.45 -4.84
C PHE A 12 10.02 -3.40 -4.87
N GLN A 13 9.00 -3.58 -4.04
CA GLN A 13 7.84 -2.69 -3.93
C GLN A 13 7.64 -2.27 -2.48
N ASN A 14 6.83 -1.24 -2.26
CA ASN A 14 6.45 -0.78 -0.92
C ASN A 14 5.06 -0.14 -0.92
N PRO A 15 4.57 0.43 0.21
CA PRO A 15 3.26 1.05 0.29
C PRO A 15 2.96 2.11 -0.79
N LYS A 16 3.98 2.83 -1.27
CA LYS A 16 3.80 3.89 -2.29
C LYS A 16 3.25 3.34 -3.60
N SER A 17 3.57 2.09 -3.94
CA SER A 17 3.08 1.40 -5.15
C SER A 17 1.54 1.28 -5.18
N TRP A 18 0.88 1.43 -4.02
CA TRP A 18 -0.57 1.33 -3.87
C TRP A 18 -1.29 2.69 -3.82
N ALA A 19 -0.60 3.83 -3.90
CA ALA A 19 -1.20 5.15 -3.67
C ALA A 19 -2.47 5.41 -4.51
N GLY A 20 -2.45 5.06 -5.80
CA GLY A 20 -3.63 5.19 -6.66
C GLY A 20 -4.81 4.31 -6.24
N TRP A 21 -4.53 3.08 -5.79
CA TRP A 21 -5.55 2.16 -5.31
C TRP A 21 -6.12 2.56 -3.96
N VAL A 22 -5.27 3.04 -3.04
CA VAL A 22 -5.70 3.62 -1.76
C VAL A 22 -6.69 4.76 -2.02
N ASN A 23 -6.31 5.74 -2.85
CA ASN A 23 -7.19 6.87 -3.19
C ASN A 23 -8.54 6.40 -3.77
N PHE A 24 -8.50 5.44 -4.69
CA PHE A 24 -9.70 4.87 -5.29
C PHE A 24 -10.61 4.21 -4.26
N PHE A 25 -10.10 3.33 -3.41
CA PHE A 25 -10.93 2.59 -2.46
C PHE A 25 -11.36 3.42 -1.26
N GLU A 26 -10.53 4.35 -0.80
CA GLU A 26 -10.92 5.31 0.23
C GLU A 26 -12.06 6.22 -0.25
N SER A 27 -12.03 6.67 -1.51
CA SER A 27 -13.16 7.42 -2.11
C SER A 27 -14.46 6.63 -2.16
N LYS A 28 -14.39 5.30 -2.10
CA LYS A 28 -15.54 4.37 -2.04
C LYS A 28 -15.94 3.97 -0.62
N GLY A 29 -15.34 4.58 0.40
CA GLY A 29 -15.68 4.37 1.80
C GLY A 29 -15.00 3.15 2.45
N TYR A 30 -13.99 2.55 1.81
CA TYR A 30 -13.18 1.50 2.43
C TYR A 30 -12.15 2.10 3.39
N GLN A 31 -11.68 1.28 4.34
CA GLN A 31 -10.46 1.56 5.09
C GLN A 31 -9.31 0.80 4.41
N CYS A 32 -8.22 1.49 4.08
CA CYS A 32 -7.05 0.88 3.47
C CYS A 32 -5.89 0.78 4.48
N ILE A 33 -5.26 -0.39 4.54
CA ILE A 33 -4.03 -0.61 5.31
C ILE A 33 -2.94 -1.04 4.33
N VAL A 34 -1.82 -0.32 4.35
CA VAL A 34 -0.70 -0.49 3.41
C VAL A 34 0.62 -0.65 4.17
N PRO A 35 0.85 -1.81 4.82
CA PRO A 35 2.07 -2.01 5.60
C PRO A 35 3.30 -2.10 4.68
N ALA A 36 4.42 -1.56 5.15
CA ALA A 36 5.74 -1.90 4.59
C ALA A 36 6.25 -3.18 5.27
N TRP A 37 6.83 -4.08 4.50
CA TRP A 37 7.66 -5.15 5.06
C TRP A 37 8.95 -4.58 5.66
N PRO A 38 9.57 -5.27 6.63
CA PRO A 38 10.86 -4.86 7.19
C PRO A 38 11.88 -4.61 6.06
N TYR A 39 12.59 -3.49 6.14
CA TYR A 39 13.60 -3.04 5.16
C TYR A 39 13.05 -2.68 3.77
N HIS A 40 11.73 -2.60 3.59
CA HIS A 40 11.10 -2.09 2.38
C HIS A 40 10.49 -0.69 2.57
N ASP A 41 10.86 0.02 3.63
CA ASP A 41 10.67 1.46 3.72
C ASP A 41 11.63 2.20 2.76
N GLY A 42 11.23 3.38 2.25
CA GLY A 42 12.06 4.19 1.34
C GLY A 42 11.49 4.40 -0.06
N GLU A 43 12.36 4.59 -1.06
CA GLU A 43 11.96 4.72 -2.47
C GLU A 43 11.98 3.36 -3.18
N PRO A 44 10.91 2.98 -3.92
CA PRO A 44 10.90 1.72 -4.66
C PRO A 44 12.09 1.53 -5.61
N ALA A 45 12.65 2.64 -6.13
CA ALA A 45 13.80 2.61 -7.01
C ALA A 45 15.09 2.11 -6.35
N ASP A 46 15.19 2.21 -5.02
CA ASP A 46 16.33 1.79 -4.21
C ASP A 46 16.19 0.35 -3.67
N LEU A 47 15.02 -0.27 -3.85
CA LEU A 47 14.75 -1.62 -3.37
C LEU A 47 15.22 -2.72 -4.33
N ARG A 48 15.63 -2.37 -5.56
CA ARG A 48 15.96 -3.30 -6.66
C ARG A 48 17.43 -3.69 -6.75
#